data_AF-A0A8J9UP18-F1
#
_entry.id   AF-A0A8J9UP18-F1
#
_cell.length_a   1.000
_cell.length_b   1.000
_cell.length_c   1.000
_cell.angle_alpha   90.00
_cell.angle_beta   90.00
_cell.angle_gamma   90.00
#
_symmetry.space_group_name_H-M   'P 1'
#
loop_
_entity.id
_entity.type
_entity.pdbx_description
1 polymer ?
#
loop_
_entity_poly.entity_id
_entity_poly.type
_entity_poly.pdbx_seq_one_letter_code
_entity_poly.pdbx_strand_id
1 'polypeptide(L)'
;MPINRTPPPSPPVPMSSDDAAQTRAIDAIERTKIHHCESAPDITSLTLNVTERKKRKHDGVNPNIMSYMSEMFSAHTNEQAKLFKDLQTIVSSIKEQNDELKKSVDTMSSKYDEFLSRISVLEAEKKQDRYIIQQLQEKIENMERKSRFSGIEIRNIPKNNEETKENLCSTVKKLGECLKVNLRDSDIKDVYRINSKTGTRPVIVEFNSVIIKEKMLNEVKRFNKTKPKSEKLNTSHLNYSQKIYLYTSRRH
;
A
#
# COMPACT_ATOMS: atom_id res chain seq x y z
N MET A 1 -18.26 22.20 -13.32
CA MET A 1 -16.90 22.79 -13.28
C MET A 1 -16.11 22.04 -12.23
N PRO A 2 -14.91 21.51 -12.53
CA PRO A 2 -14.12 20.79 -11.53
C PRO A 2 -13.44 21.80 -10.60
N ILE A 3 -13.56 21.57 -9.31
CA ILE A 3 -12.93 22.38 -8.26
C ILE A 3 -11.48 21.93 -8.16
N ASN A 4 -10.55 22.70 -8.72
CA ASN A 4 -9.11 22.52 -8.54
C ASN A 4 -8.77 22.85 -7.08
N ARG A 5 -8.54 21.82 -6.26
CA ARG A 5 -7.96 21.99 -4.93
C ARG A 5 -6.45 21.88 -5.04
N THR A 6 -5.77 22.98 -4.76
CA THR A 6 -4.32 23.02 -4.54
C THR A 6 -3.98 22.22 -3.29
N PRO A 7 -2.95 21.36 -3.32
CA PRO A 7 -2.51 20.64 -2.13
C PRO A 7 -1.86 21.60 -1.11
N PRO A 8 -1.90 21.26 0.19
CA PRO A 8 -1.29 22.08 1.23
C PRO A 8 0.25 22.13 1.10
N PRO A 9 0.90 23.19 1.61
CA PRO A 9 2.34 23.34 1.53
C PRO A 9 3.05 22.25 2.34
N SER A 10 4.06 21.63 1.75
CA SER A 10 4.93 20.67 2.44
C SER A 10 5.66 21.34 3.61
N PRO A 11 5.88 20.65 4.74
CA PRO A 11 6.73 21.15 5.81
C PRO A 11 8.17 21.36 5.30
N PRO A 12 8.91 22.34 5.86
CA PRO A 12 10.27 22.64 5.43
C PRO A 12 11.16 21.42 5.67
N VAL A 13 11.81 20.97 4.60
CA VAL A 13 12.86 19.96 4.64
C VAL A 13 13.98 20.50 5.53
N PRO A 14 14.44 19.77 6.56
CA PRO A 14 15.65 20.17 7.27
C PRO A 14 16.79 20.17 6.27
N MET A 15 17.34 21.36 6.02
CA MET A 15 18.57 21.50 5.24
C MET A 15 19.63 20.59 5.87
N SER A 16 20.08 19.62 5.09
CA SER A 16 21.27 18.84 5.36
C SER A 16 22.43 19.81 5.59
N SER A 17 22.94 19.86 6.81
CA SER A 17 24.17 20.56 7.17
C SER A 17 25.41 19.79 6.72
N ASP A 18 25.40 19.29 5.48
CA ASP A 18 26.50 18.56 4.86
C ASP A 18 27.00 19.35 3.65
N ASP A 19 27.58 20.53 3.92
CA ASP A 19 28.52 21.18 2.99
C ASP A 19 29.52 22.12 3.69
N ALA A 20 29.62 22.03 5.02
CA ALA A 20 30.66 22.73 5.81
C ALA A 20 31.72 21.79 6.39
N ALA A 21 31.62 20.48 6.15
CA ALA A 21 32.53 19.46 6.69
C ALA A 21 33.48 18.84 5.66
N GLN A 22 33.31 19.10 4.36
CA GLN A 22 34.14 18.49 3.29
C GLN A 22 35.29 19.36 2.76
N THR A 23 35.50 20.58 3.29
CA THR A 23 36.69 21.40 2.97
C THR A 23 37.67 21.52 4.16
N ARG A 24 37.64 20.57 5.10
CA ARG A 24 38.58 20.50 6.25
C ARG A 24 39.22 19.13 6.47
N ALA A 25 39.19 18.25 5.47
CA ALA A 25 39.74 16.90 5.57
C ALA A 25 40.95 16.62 4.65
N ILE A 26 41.35 17.56 3.79
CA ILE A 26 42.54 17.40 2.93
C ILE A 26 43.76 18.20 3.45
N ASP A 27 43.56 19.20 4.31
CA ASP A 27 44.67 20.00 4.89
C ASP A 27 45.22 19.46 6.23
N ALA A 28 44.77 18.30 6.69
CA ALA A 28 45.19 17.71 7.98
C ALA A 28 46.29 16.63 7.85
N ILE A 29 46.79 16.37 6.64
CA ILE A 29 47.85 15.35 6.39
C ILE A 29 49.26 15.97 6.39
N GLU A 30 49.42 17.30 6.47
CA GLU A 30 50.73 17.95 6.31
C GLU A 30 51.33 18.58 7.59
N ARG A 31 50.85 18.23 8.79
CA ARG A 31 51.47 18.70 10.05
C ARG A 31 51.44 17.66 11.18
N THR A 32 52.05 16.51 10.95
CA THR A 32 52.82 15.84 12.01
C THR A 32 54.29 15.99 11.65
N LYS A 33 54.82 17.19 11.92
CA LYS A 33 56.24 17.32 12.23
C LYS A 33 56.51 16.29 13.32
N ILE A 34 57.18 15.21 12.95
CA ILE A 34 57.85 14.32 13.88
C ILE A 34 58.66 15.26 14.77
N HIS A 35 58.26 15.42 16.02
CA HIS A 35 59.09 16.09 17.02
C HIS A 35 60.29 15.18 17.21
N HIS A 36 61.31 15.42 16.39
CA HIS A 36 62.61 14.86 16.60
C HIS A 36 63.10 15.47 17.91
N CYS A 37 63.25 14.64 18.93
CA CYS A 37 63.92 15.03 20.15
C CYS A 37 65.39 15.31 19.78
N GLU A 38 65.71 16.56 19.50
CA GLU A 38 67.08 17.06 19.44
C GLU A 38 67.65 17.08 20.86
N SER A 39 67.97 15.89 21.37
CA SER A 39 68.72 15.69 22.60
C SER A 39 69.89 14.74 22.35
N ALA A 40 70.43 14.78 21.13
CA ALA A 40 71.73 14.20 20.83
C ALA A 40 72.78 15.31 21.02
N PRO A 41 73.70 15.21 22.00
CA PRO A 41 74.80 16.15 22.08
C PRO A 41 75.66 16.03 20.82
N ASP A 42 75.88 17.15 20.13
CA ASP A 42 76.80 17.24 19.00
C ASP A 42 78.24 17.13 19.52
N ILE A 43 78.88 15.99 19.23
CA ILE A 43 80.22 15.62 19.73
C ILE A 43 81.33 16.14 18.80
N THR A 44 81.01 16.94 17.78
CA THR A 44 81.99 17.35 16.77
C THR A 44 82.77 18.64 17.08
N SER A 45 82.53 19.28 18.24
CA SER A 45 83.15 20.57 18.60
C SER A 45 83.89 20.60 19.96
N LEU A 46 84.43 19.47 20.42
CA LEU A 46 85.33 19.41 21.59
C LEU A 46 86.76 19.04 21.18
N THR A 47 87.41 19.95 20.46
CA THR A 47 88.88 19.98 20.42
C THR A 47 89.33 21.17 21.27
N LEU A 48 90.38 20.97 22.07
CA LEU A 48 91.10 21.95 22.89
C LEU A 48 90.61 22.16 24.33
N ASN A 49 90.89 21.18 25.19
CA ASN A 49 91.61 21.37 26.47
C ASN A 49 91.69 20.03 27.22
N VAL A 50 92.69 19.22 26.85
CA VAL A 50 93.02 17.96 27.53
C VAL A 50 93.95 18.29 28.69
N THR A 51 93.41 18.46 29.89
CA THR A 51 94.18 18.25 31.12
C THR A 51 94.13 16.76 31.46
N GLU A 52 95.29 16.10 31.52
CA GLU A 52 95.40 14.68 31.91
C GLU A 52 94.82 14.47 33.32
N ARG A 53 93.55 14.08 33.38
CA ARG A 53 92.93 13.66 34.63
C ARG A 53 93.43 12.25 34.94
N LYS A 54 94.32 12.16 35.93
CA LYS A 54 94.81 10.92 36.54
C LYS A 54 93.65 9.91 36.66
N LYS A 55 93.72 8.81 35.90
CA LYS A 55 92.78 7.68 35.99
C LYS A 55 92.68 7.27 37.46
N ARG A 56 91.55 7.58 38.09
CA ARG A 56 91.18 6.90 39.33
C ARG A 56 91.00 5.45 38.91
N LYS A 57 91.75 4.53 39.53
CA LYS A 57 91.39 3.12 39.48
C LYS A 57 89.96 3.05 39.97
N HIS A 58 89.04 2.65 39.09
CA HIS A 58 87.68 2.36 39.50
C HIS A 58 87.79 1.07 40.30
N ASP A 59 87.99 1.21 41.61
CA ASP A 59 87.86 0.12 42.54
C ASP A 59 86.41 -0.36 42.48
N GLY A 60 86.26 -1.66 42.24
CA GLY A 60 85.04 -2.45 42.47
C GLY A 60 83.72 -1.85 41.99
N VAL A 61 83.30 -2.24 40.78
CA VAL A 61 81.86 -2.35 40.51
C VAL A 61 81.30 -3.29 41.59
N ASN A 62 80.46 -2.76 42.48
CA ASN A 62 79.80 -3.56 43.49
C ASN A 62 78.80 -4.47 42.74
N PRO A 63 79.00 -5.81 42.69
CA PRO A 63 78.21 -6.71 41.85
C PRO A 63 76.70 -6.69 42.19
N ASN A 64 76.33 -6.11 43.33
CA ASN A 64 74.96 -6.00 43.82
C ASN A 64 74.11 -4.95 43.08
N ILE A 65 74.69 -3.82 42.64
CA ILE A 65 73.92 -2.73 41.98
C ILE A 65 73.55 -3.09 40.54
N MET A 66 74.47 -3.73 39.80
CA MET A 66 74.24 -4.18 38.43
C MET A 66 73.17 -5.28 38.39
N SER A 67 73.22 -6.21 39.35
CA SER A 67 72.19 -7.23 39.54
C SER A 67 70.80 -6.61 39.76
N TYR A 68 70.69 -5.60 40.64
CA TYR A 68 69.43 -4.91 40.91
C TYR A 68 68.89 -4.12 39.71
N MET A 69 69.75 -3.42 38.96
CA MET A 69 69.34 -2.75 37.72
C MET A 69 68.89 -3.75 36.66
N SER A 70 69.62 -4.86 36.48
CA SER A 70 69.24 -5.93 35.55
C SER A 70 67.88 -6.54 35.92
N GLU A 71 67.59 -6.70 37.20
CA GLU A 71 66.31 -7.18 37.70
C GLU A 71 65.18 -6.18 37.42
N MET A 72 65.39 -4.89 37.68
CA MET A 72 64.46 -3.80 37.34
C MET A 72 64.16 -3.72 35.83
N PHE A 73 65.20 -3.79 34.98
CA PHE A 73 65.02 -3.80 33.52
C PHE A 73 64.29 -5.05 33.05
N SER A 74 64.56 -6.21 33.67
CA SER A 74 63.85 -7.45 33.36
C SER A 74 62.37 -7.35 33.76
N ALA A 75 62.07 -6.81 34.94
CA ALA A 75 60.70 -6.58 35.40
C ALA A 75 59.94 -5.61 34.48
N HIS A 76 60.58 -4.50 34.10
CA HIS A 76 59.98 -3.54 33.17
C HIS A 76 59.77 -4.12 31.78
N THR A 77 60.72 -4.90 31.27
CA THR A 77 60.59 -5.59 29.97
C THR A 77 59.44 -6.60 30.00
N ASN A 78 59.29 -7.32 31.11
CA ASN A 78 58.19 -8.27 31.30
C ASN A 78 56.83 -7.56 31.38
N GLU A 79 56.75 -6.41 32.04
CA GLU A 79 55.53 -5.58 32.10
C GLU A 79 55.17 -5.03 30.72
N GLN A 80 56.14 -4.49 29.97
CA GLN A 80 55.93 -4.03 28.60
C GLN A 80 55.47 -5.16 27.68
N ALA A 81 56.07 -6.35 27.80
CA ALA A 81 55.66 -7.53 27.04
C ALA A 81 54.21 -7.94 27.35
N LYS A 82 53.79 -7.82 28.63
CA LYS A 82 52.41 -8.08 29.04
C LYS A 82 51.44 -7.06 28.43
N LEU A 83 51.74 -5.77 28.52
CA LEU A 83 50.91 -4.71 27.93
C LEU A 83 50.79 -4.85 26.42
N PHE A 84 51.89 -5.18 25.74
CA PHE A 84 51.89 -5.40 24.30
C PHE A 84 51.01 -6.60 23.93
N LYS A 85 51.08 -7.69 24.71
CA LYS A 85 50.24 -8.86 24.51
C LYS A 85 48.75 -8.53 24.72
N ASP A 86 48.41 -7.79 25.77
CA ASP A 86 47.04 -7.38 26.06
C ASP A 86 46.50 -6.47 24.95
N LEU A 87 47.31 -5.52 24.46
CA LEU A 87 46.97 -4.67 23.32
C LEU A 87 46.75 -5.49 22.04
N GLN A 88 47.62 -6.46 21.77
CA GLN A 88 47.48 -7.35 20.62
C GLN A 88 46.17 -8.16 20.69
N THR A 89 45.78 -8.63 21.88
CA THR A 89 44.50 -9.31 22.09
C THR A 89 43.30 -8.39 21.83
N ILE A 90 43.33 -7.16 22.35
CA ILE A 90 42.26 -6.17 22.12
C ILE A 90 42.14 -5.83 20.64
N VAL A 91 43.25 -5.55 19.96
CA VAL A 91 43.26 -5.23 18.52
C VAL A 91 42.72 -6.39 17.69
N SER A 92 43.07 -7.62 18.04
CA SER A 92 42.55 -8.81 17.36
C SER A 92 41.04 -8.96 17.57
N SER A 93 40.56 -8.73 18.80
CA SER A 93 39.12 -8.77 19.11
C SER A 93 38.34 -7.66 18.39
N ILE A 94 38.86 -6.44 18.33
CA ILE A 94 38.25 -5.33 17.57
C ILE A 94 38.18 -5.66 16.08
N LYS A 95 39.23 -6.28 15.54
CA LYS A 95 39.24 -6.70 14.13
C LYS A 95 38.15 -7.73 13.84
N GLU A 96 38.01 -8.74 14.71
CA GLU A 96 36.95 -9.75 14.59
C GLU A 96 35.55 -9.11 14.65
N GLN A 97 35.32 -8.21 15.61
CA GLN A 97 34.05 -7.49 15.73
C GLN A 97 33.75 -6.63 14.49
N ASN A 98 34.76 -5.96 13.92
CA ASN A 98 34.59 -5.18 12.69
C ASN A 98 34.25 -6.07 11.48
N ASP A 99 34.86 -7.26 11.39
CA ASP A 99 34.55 -8.23 10.34
C ASP A 99 33.11 -8.77 10.48
N GLU A 100 32.65 -9.02 11.70
CA GLU A 100 31.26 -9.41 11.99
C GLU A 100 30.27 -8.29 11.68
N LEU A 101 30.57 -7.05 12.08
CA LEU A 101 29.75 -5.88 11.77
C LEU A 101 29.62 -5.68 10.26
N LYS A 102 30.72 -5.82 9.51
CA LYS A 102 30.71 -5.73 8.05
C LYS A 102 29.77 -6.77 7.44
N LYS A 103 29.89 -8.03 7.87
CA LYS A 103 28.98 -9.11 7.43
C LYS A 103 27.52 -8.78 7.76
N SER A 104 27.25 -8.27 8.97
CA SER A 104 25.89 -7.90 9.37
C SER A 104 25.31 -6.81 8.46
N VAL A 105 26.09 -5.76 8.17
CA VAL A 105 25.68 -4.68 7.25
C VAL A 105 25.44 -5.22 5.84
N ASP A 106 26.33 -6.07 5.32
CA ASP A 106 26.17 -6.67 3.99
C ASP A 106 24.88 -7.52 3.92
N THR A 107 24.60 -8.32 4.95
CA THR A 107 23.36 -9.12 5.02
C THR A 107 22.12 -8.23 5.11
N MET A 108 22.18 -7.15 5.88
CA MET A 108 21.07 -6.21 6.02
C MET A 108 20.81 -5.48 4.70
N SER A 109 21.86 -5.04 4.00
CA SER A 109 21.73 -4.41 2.68
C SER A 109 21.08 -5.35 1.68
N SER A 110 21.53 -6.61 1.62
CA SER A 110 20.94 -7.61 0.74
C SER A 110 19.45 -7.87 1.05
N LYS A 111 19.08 -7.92 2.34
CA LYS A 111 17.68 -8.07 2.76
C LYS A 111 16.83 -6.84 2.42
N TYR A 112 17.41 -5.66 2.54
CA TYR A 112 16.76 -4.41 2.17
C TYR A 112 16.41 -4.38 0.67
N ASP A 113 17.35 -4.77 -0.19
CA ASP A 113 17.11 -4.85 -1.64
C ASP A 113 16.05 -5.90 -1.99
N GLU A 114 16.07 -7.06 -1.31
CA GLU A 114 15.04 -8.10 -1.45
C GLU A 114 13.64 -7.57 -1.08
N PHE A 115 13.53 -6.84 0.02
CA PHE A 115 12.27 -6.24 0.44
C PHE A 115 11.78 -5.16 -0.51
N LEU A 116 12.66 -4.30 -1.02
CA LEU A 116 12.30 -3.29 -2.02
C LEU A 116 11.75 -3.94 -3.29
N SER A 117 12.42 -4.98 -3.78
CA SER A 117 11.98 -5.74 -4.95
C SER A 117 10.60 -6.35 -4.71
N ARG A 118 10.41 -7.01 -3.55
CA ARG A 118 9.12 -7.62 -3.18
C ARG A 118 8.00 -6.59 -3.07
N ILE A 119 8.26 -5.43 -2.46
CA ILE A 119 7.28 -4.34 -2.35
C ILE A 119 6.89 -3.85 -3.74
N SER A 120 7.85 -3.64 -4.64
CA SER A 120 7.56 -3.21 -6.01
C SER A 120 6.67 -4.20 -6.76
N VAL A 121 6.92 -5.51 -6.60
CA VAL A 121 6.07 -6.55 -7.22
C VAL A 121 4.65 -6.51 -6.65
N LEU A 122 4.52 -6.45 -5.31
CA LEU A 122 3.23 -6.40 -4.64
C LEU A 122 2.41 -5.15 -5.02
N GLU A 123 3.06 -4.00 -5.19
CA GLU A 123 2.40 -2.77 -5.63
C GLU A 123 1.88 -2.88 -7.08
N ALA A 124 2.67 -3.50 -7.96
CA ALA A 124 2.27 -3.77 -9.34
C ALA A 124 1.07 -4.75 -9.40
N GLU A 125 1.14 -5.86 -8.66
CA GLU A 125 0.05 -6.84 -8.54
C GLU A 125 -1.22 -6.20 -7.99
N LYS A 126 -1.12 -5.43 -6.90
CA LYS A 126 -2.25 -4.71 -6.31
C LYS A 126 -2.92 -3.75 -7.30
N LYS A 127 -2.14 -3.07 -8.16
CA LYS A 127 -2.69 -2.19 -9.20
C LYS A 127 -3.44 -3.01 -10.26
N GLN A 128 -2.87 -4.14 -10.67
CA GLN A 128 -3.49 -5.05 -11.63
C GLN A 128 -4.79 -5.67 -11.09
N ASP A 129 -4.79 -6.12 -9.84
CA ASP A 129 -5.97 -6.68 -9.18
C ASP A 129 -7.10 -5.67 -9.08
N ARG A 130 -6.79 -4.43 -8.69
CA ARG A 130 -7.79 -3.33 -8.66
C ARG A 130 -8.41 -3.10 -10.02
N TYR A 131 -7.61 -3.13 -11.08
CA TYR A 131 -8.10 -3.00 -12.45
C TYR A 131 -9.03 -4.18 -12.80
N ILE A 132 -8.62 -5.42 -12.52
CA ILE A 132 -9.46 -6.60 -12.78
C ILE A 132 -10.79 -6.52 -12.00
N ILE A 133 -10.74 -6.13 -10.73
CA ILE A 133 -11.94 -5.96 -9.90
C ILE A 133 -12.89 -4.95 -10.53
N GLN A 134 -12.38 -3.80 -11.00
CA GLN A 134 -13.21 -2.80 -11.68
C GLN A 134 -13.87 -3.39 -12.93
N GLN A 135 -13.10 -4.08 -13.79
CA GLN A 135 -13.63 -4.71 -14.99
C GLN A 135 -14.72 -5.75 -14.67
N LEU A 136 -14.54 -6.52 -13.60
CA LEU A 136 -15.53 -7.49 -13.14
C LEU A 136 -16.79 -6.82 -12.61
N GLN A 137 -16.67 -5.73 -11.85
CA GLN A 137 -17.80 -4.95 -11.36
C GLN A 137 -18.62 -4.38 -12.52
N GLU A 138 -17.98 -3.77 -13.51
CA GLU A 138 -18.64 -3.24 -14.71
C GLU A 138 -19.34 -4.36 -15.50
N LYS A 139 -18.71 -5.54 -15.60
CA LYS A 139 -19.30 -6.71 -16.25
C LYS A 139 -20.54 -7.21 -15.50
N ILE A 140 -20.48 -7.31 -14.17
CA ILE A 140 -21.61 -7.71 -13.33
C ILE A 140 -22.74 -6.71 -13.48
N GLU A 141 -22.45 -5.42 -13.35
CA GLU A 141 -23.46 -4.38 -13.49
C GLU A 141 -24.13 -4.42 -14.86
N ASN A 142 -23.36 -4.58 -15.94
CA ASN A 142 -23.90 -4.74 -17.28
C ASN A 142 -24.78 -6.00 -17.41
N MET A 143 -24.38 -7.13 -16.81
CA MET A 143 -25.19 -8.35 -16.79
C MET A 143 -26.50 -8.16 -16.01
N GLU A 144 -26.47 -7.48 -14.87
CA GLU A 144 -27.69 -7.16 -14.11
C GLU A 144 -28.63 -6.25 -14.88
N ARG A 145 -28.10 -5.17 -15.48
CA ARG A 145 -28.87 -4.26 -16.33
C ARG A 145 -29.50 -5.01 -17.51
N LYS A 146 -28.76 -5.91 -18.15
CA LYS A 146 -29.26 -6.76 -19.26
C LYS A 146 -30.32 -7.75 -18.79
N SER A 147 -30.15 -8.36 -17.62
CA SER A 147 -31.13 -9.30 -17.05
C SER A 147 -32.48 -8.63 -16.79
N ARG A 148 -32.48 -7.36 -16.34
CA ARG A 148 -33.70 -6.57 -16.10
C ARG A 148 -34.29 -5.96 -17.38
N PHE A 149 -33.60 -6.04 -18.51
CA PHE A 149 -33.96 -5.32 -19.73
C PHE A 149 -35.26 -5.81 -20.36
N SER A 150 -35.65 -7.08 -20.18
CA SER A 150 -36.93 -7.61 -20.65
C SER A 150 -38.08 -7.47 -19.63
N GLY A 151 -37.82 -6.86 -18.47
CA GLY A 151 -38.81 -6.68 -17.42
C GLY A 151 -39.59 -5.37 -17.48
N ILE A 152 -40.87 -5.41 -17.11
CA ILE A 152 -41.70 -4.24 -16.79
C ILE A 152 -42.16 -4.30 -15.35
N GLU A 153 -42.36 -3.11 -14.76
CA GLU A 153 -42.96 -2.96 -13.45
C GLU A 153 -44.37 -2.39 -13.60
N ILE A 154 -45.35 -3.07 -13.01
CA ILE A 154 -46.75 -2.66 -12.96
C ILE A 154 -47.12 -2.32 -11.52
N ARG A 155 -47.48 -1.06 -11.29
CA ARG A 155 -47.86 -0.53 -9.97
C ARG A 155 -49.37 -0.48 -9.81
N ASN A 156 -49.82 -0.48 -8.56
CA ASN A 156 -51.21 -0.34 -8.13
C ASN A 156 -52.14 -1.50 -8.53
N ILE A 157 -51.60 -2.71 -8.75
CA ILE A 157 -52.44 -3.90 -8.82
C ILE A 157 -52.82 -4.31 -7.39
N PRO A 158 -54.13 -4.37 -7.05
CA PRO A 158 -54.59 -4.82 -5.73
C PRO A 158 -54.04 -6.20 -5.39
N LYS A 159 -53.71 -6.43 -4.12
CA LYS A 159 -53.25 -7.74 -3.64
C LYS A 159 -54.46 -8.58 -3.24
N ASN A 160 -54.54 -9.81 -3.74
CA ASN A 160 -55.49 -10.80 -3.25
C ASN A 160 -54.85 -11.63 -2.11
N ASN A 161 -55.66 -12.12 -1.16
CA ASN A 161 -55.16 -12.89 -0.02
C ASN A 161 -54.51 -14.22 -0.45
N GLU A 162 -55.02 -14.84 -1.53
CA GLU A 162 -54.54 -16.09 -2.13
C GLU A 162 -54.00 -15.84 -3.54
N GLU A 163 -52.96 -15.02 -3.65
CA GLU A 163 -52.35 -14.69 -4.93
C GLU A 163 -51.26 -15.71 -5.31
N THR A 164 -51.54 -16.52 -6.34
CA THR A 164 -50.56 -17.44 -6.95
C THR A 164 -49.90 -16.83 -8.20
N LYS A 165 -48.84 -17.47 -8.70
CA LYS A 165 -48.16 -17.03 -9.94
C LYS A 165 -49.08 -17.11 -11.16
N GLU A 166 -49.94 -18.11 -11.21
CA GLU A 166 -50.92 -18.32 -12.29
C GLU A 166 -51.95 -17.19 -12.31
N ASN A 167 -52.42 -16.77 -11.13
CA ASN A 167 -53.33 -15.63 -11.00
C ASN A 167 -52.67 -14.35 -11.53
N LEU A 168 -51.42 -14.09 -11.16
CA LEU A 168 -50.65 -12.94 -11.68
C LEU A 168 -50.47 -13.01 -13.20
N CYS A 169 -50.11 -14.18 -13.74
CA CYS A 169 -49.99 -14.40 -15.18
C CYS A 169 -51.32 -14.11 -15.91
N SER A 170 -52.43 -14.58 -15.36
CA SER A 170 -53.78 -14.31 -15.91
C SER A 170 -54.11 -12.81 -15.92
N THR A 171 -53.73 -12.07 -14.88
CA THR A 171 -53.93 -10.61 -14.82
C THR A 171 -53.09 -9.89 -15.86
N VAL A 172 -51.86 -10.34 -16.11
CA VAL A 172 -50.98 -9.78 -17.16
C VAL A 172 -51.55 -10.05 -18.55
N LYS A 173 -52.11 -11.24 -18.80
CA LYS A 173 -52.78 -11.55 -20.08
C LYS A 173 -54.00 -10.68 -20.31
N LYS A 174 -54.88 -10.54 -19.31
CA LYS A 174 -56.03 -9.62 -19.37
C LYS A 174 -55.60 -8.19 -19.66
N LEU A 175 -54.48 -7.75 -19.09
CA LEU A 175 -53.89 -6.46 -19.40
C LEU A 175 -53.44 -6.37 -20.86
N GLY A 176 -52.81 -7.43 -21.38
CA GLY A 176 -52.47 -7.55 -22.80
C GLY A 176 -53.69 -7.43 -23.70
N GLU A 177 -54.75 -8.17 -23.41
CA GLU A 177 -56.03 -8.15 -24.15
C GLU A 177 -56.65 -6.74 -24.17
N CYS A 178 -56.70 -6.06 -23.02
CA CYS A 178 -57.18 -4.68 -22.91
C CYS A 178 -56.40 -3.72 -23.81
N LEU A 179 -55.08 -3.94 -23.93
CA LEU A 179 -54.17 -3.14 -24.73
C LEU A 179 -54.04 -3.62 -26.19
N LYS A 180 -54.81 -4.64 -26.59
CA LYS A 180 -54.75 -5.29 -27.92
C LYS A 180 -53.39 -5.90 -28.23
N VAL A 181 -52.68 -6.37 -27.21
CA VAL A 181 -51.44 -7.15 -27.30
C VAL A 181 -51.76 -8.60 -26.99
N ASN A 182 -51.69 -9.47 -28.00
CA ASN A 182 -51.83 -10.91 -27.78
C ASN A 182 -50.57 -11.43 -27.06
N LEU A 183 -50.73 -11.81 -25.79
CA LEU A 183 -49.68 -12.38 -24.94
C LEU A 183 -49.96 -13.87 -24.72
N ARG A 184 -49.01 -14.73 -25.08
CA ARG A 184 -49.06 -16.16 -24.81
C ARG A 184 -48.31 -16.49 -23.51
N ASP A 185 -48.58 -17.66 -22.93
CA ASP A 185 -47.82 -18.15 -21.77
C ASP A 185 -46.32 -18.24 -22.06
N SER A 186 -45.96 -18.66 -23.27
CA SER A 186 -44.58 -18.77 -23.72
C SER A 186 -43.87 -17.43 -23.90
N ASP A 187 -44.59 -16.31 -23.86
CA ASP A 187 -44.00 -14.97 -23.98
C ASP A 187 -43.59 -14.42 -22.59
N ILE A 188 -44.15 -14.97 -21.51
CA ILE A 188 -43.90 -14.59 -20.12
C ILE A 188 -42.86 -15.54 -19.53
N LYS A 189 -41.76 -14.99 -19.03
CA LYS A 189 -40.66 -15.75 -18.41
C LYS A 189 -40.93 -16.00 -16.92
N ASP A 190 -41.25 -14.94 -16.18
CA ASP A 190 -41.60 -15.03 -14.76
C ASP A 190 -42.45 -13.82 -14.35
N VAL A 191 -43.26 -13.99 -13.30
CA VAL A 191 -44.10 -12.94 -12.72
C VAL A 191 -44.07 -13.05 -11.21
N TYR A 192 -43.76 -11.94 -10.54
CA TYR A 192 -43.68 -11.90 -9.08
C TYR A 192 -43.90 -10.48 -8.56
N ARG A 193 -44.24 -10.37 -7.27
CA ARG A 193 -44.27 -9.08 -6.58
C ARG A 193 -42.95 -8.78 -5.91
N ILE A 194 -42.55 -7.50 -5.94
CA ILE A 194 -41.42 -7.01 -5.16
C ILE A 194 -41.89 -6.40 -3.85
N ASN A 195 -41.14 -6.62 -2.78
CA ASN A 195 -41.41 -6.01 -1.49
C ASN A 195 -41.12 -4.50 -1.59
N SER A 196 -42.16 -3.69 -1.44
CA SER A 196 -42.05 -2.24 -1.29
C SER A 196 -42.28 -1.86 0.18
N LYS A 197 -41.48 -0.93 0.70
CA LYS A 197 -41.63 -0.38 2.06
C LYS A 197 -42.90 0.48 2.20
N THR A 198 -43.48 0.93 1.08
CA THR A 198 -44.65 1.80 1.04
C THR A 198 -45.67 1.31 0.00
N GLY A 199 -46.93 1.19 0.42
CA GLY A 199 -48.10 0.99 -0.47
C GLY A 199 -48.28 -0.41 -1.06
N THR A 200 -49.02 -0.48 -2.18
CA THR A 200 -49.29 -1.71 -2.94
C THR A 200 -48.01 -2.26 -3.56
N ARG A 201 -47.68 -3.52 -3.28
CA ARG A 201 -46.47 -4.19 -3.81
C ARG A 201 -46.51 -4.25 -5.35
N PRO A 202 -45.55 -3.68 -6.08
CA PRO A 202 -45.52 -3.74 -7.54
C PRO A 202 -45.42 -5.17 -8.05
N VAL A 203 -46.02 -5.44 -9.21
CA VAL A 203 -45.84 -6.69 -9.96
C VAL A 203 -44.75 -6.47 -11.00
N ILE A 204 -43.72 -7.31 -10.96
CA ILE A 204 -42.69 -7.40 -11.98
C ILE A 204 -43.08 -8.52 -12.93
N VAL A 205 -43.05 -8.20 -14.22
CA VAL A 205 -43.28 -9.16 -15.31
C VAL A 205 -42.00 -9.20 -16.13
N GLU A 206 -41.37 -10.36 -16.20
CA GLU A 206 -40.25 -10.62 -17.09
C GLU A 206 -40.76 -11.31 -18.36
N PHE A 207 -40.47 -10.73 -19.52
CA PHE A 207 -40.79 -11.35 -20.80
C PHE A 207 -39.59 -12.10 -21.36
N ASN A 208 -39.86 -13.08 -22.24
CA ASN A 208 -38.82 -13.78 -23.00
C ASN A 208 -38.19 -12.90 -24.09
N SER A 209 -38.88 -11.84 -24.52
CA SER A 209 -38.39 -10.91 -25.54
C SER A 209 -38.59 -9.45 -25.17
N VAL A 210 -37.54 -8.65 -25.40
CA VAL A 210 -37.57 -7.19 -25.26
C VAL A 210 -38.58 -6.55 -26.21
N ILE A 211 -38.79 -7.17 -27.39
CA ILE A 211 -39.74 -6.67 -28.40
C ILE A 211 -41.16 -6.66 -27.83
N ILE A 212 -41.53 -7.69 -27.06
CA ILE A 212 -42.85 -7.82 -26.43
C ILE A 212 -43.01 -6.76 -25.34
N LYS A 213 -41.97 -6.57 -24.50
CA LYS A 213 -41.92 -5.48 -23.53
C LYS A 213 -42.15 -4.11 -24.17
N GLU A 214 -41.41 -3.78 -25.22
CA GLU A 214 -41.51 -2.46 -25.85
C GLU A 214 -42.87 -2.28 -26.53
N LYS A 215 -43.40 -3.31 -27.19
CA LYS A 215 -44.77 -3.32 -27.72
C LYS A 215 -45.80 -3.03 -26.62
N MET A 216 -45.68 -3.71 -25.49
CA MET A 216 -46.58 -3.52 -24.34
C MET A 216 -46.49 -2.09 -23.76
N LEU A 217 -45.27 -1.57 -23.56
CA LEU A 217 -45.08 -0.21 -23.04
C LEU A 217 -45.58 0.87 -24.00
N ASN A 218 -45.38 0.68 -25.31
CA ASN A 218 -45.89 1.61 -26.32
C ASN A 218 -47.42 1.61 -26.37
N GLU A 219 -48.03 0.44 -26.20
CA GLU A 219 -49.48 0.28 -26.14
C GLU A 219 -50.09 0.90 -24.89
N VAL A 220 -49.45 0.76 -23.72
CA VAL A 220 -49.88 1.49 -22.52
C VAL A 220 -49.80 3.00 -22.74
N LYS A 221 -48.69 3.48 -23.32
CA LYS A 221 -48.53 4.91 -23.62
C LYS A 221 -49.57 5.40 -24.62
N ARG A 222 -49.87 4.62 -25.67
CA ARG A 222 -50.88 4.97 -26.67
C ARG A 222 -52.27 5.00 -26.05
N PHE A 223 -52.64 3.97 -25.28
CA PHE A 223 -53.92 3.89 -24.58
C PHE A 223 -54.14 5.09 -23.65
N ASN A 224 -53.13 5.45 -22.87
CA ASN A 224 -53.21 6.59 -21.94
C ASN A 224 -53.20 7.96 -22.63
N LYS A 225 -52.74 8.04 -23.90
CA LYS A 225 -52.77 9.26 -24.71
C LYS A 225 -54.10 9.43 -25.46
N THR A 226 -54.71 8.35 -25.93
CA THR A 226 -55.96 8.40 -26.69
C THR A 226 -57.20 8.54 -25.81
N LYS A 227 -57.10 8.16 -24.53
CA LYS A 227 -58.21 8.19 -23.57
C LYS A 227 -58.22 9.45 -22.70
N PRO A 228 -59.41 9.99 -22.35
CA PRO A 228 -59.52 11.09 -21.39
C PRO A 228 -58.98 10.69 -20.02
N LYS A 229 -58.64 11.67 -19.17
CA LYS A 229 -58.00 11.42 -17.86
C LYS A 229 -58.75 10.41 -16.99
N SER A 230 -60.08 10.38 -17.06
CA SER A 230 -60.97 9.48 -16.33
C SER A 230 -60.97 8.03 -16.82
N GLU A 231 -60.54 7.77 -18.06
CA GLU A 231 -60.51 6.45 -18.72
C GLU A 231 -59.09 5.96 -18.99
N LYS A 232 -58.08 6.58 -18.38
CA LYS A 232 -56.72 6.04 -18.40
C LYS A 232 -56.68 4.65 -17.78
N LEU A 233 -55.66 3.88 -18.15
CA LEU A 233 -55.48 2.51 -17.70
C LEU A 233 -55.66 2.39 -16.18
N ASN A 234 -56.61 1.56 -15.78
CA ASN A 234 -57.08 1.41 -14.42
C ASN A 234 -57.50 -0.04 -14.17
N THR A 235 -57.68 -0.38 -12.89
CA THR A 235 -58.05 -1.72 -12.42
C THR A 235 -59.46 -2.15 -12.85
N SER A 236 -60.37 -1.23 -13.22
CA SER A 236 -61.69 -1.60 -13.75
C SER A 236 -61.58 -2.31 -15.10
N HIS A 237 -60.56 -2.00 -15.90
CA HIS A 237 -60.26 -2.73 -17.14
C HIS A 237 -59.74 -4.16 -16.91
N LEU A 238 -59.37 -4.49 -15.67
CA LEU A 238 -58.94 -5.82 -15.26
C LEU A 238 -60.02 -6.53 -14.41
N ASN A 239 -61.26 -6.03 -14.43
CA ASN A 239 -62.42 -6.53 -13.67
C ASN A 239 -62.28 -6.48 -12.15
N TYR A 240 -61.51 -5.52 -11.61
CA TYR A 240 -61.53 -5.23 -10.17
C TYR A 240 -62.67 -4.24 -9.84
N SER A 241 -63.27 -4.43 -8.66
CA SER A 241 -64.36 -3.59 -8.15
C SER A 241 -63.93 -2.14 -7.88
N GLN A 242 -62.72 -1.94 -7.37
CA GLN A 242 -62.18 -0.60 -7.12
C GLN A 242 -61.51 -0.05 -8.39
N LYS A 243 -61.69 1.25 -8.66
CA LYS A 243 -61.04 1.95 -9.77
C LYS A 243 -59.77 2.65 -9.30
N ILE A 244 -58.62 2.09 -9.66
CA ILE A 244 -57.29 2.59 -9.32
C ILE A 244 -56.47 2.67 -10.61
N TYR A 245 -55.79 3.80 -10.85
CA TYR A 245 -54.94 3.96 -12.03
C TYR A 245 -53.69 3.08 -11.94
N LEU A 246 -53.41 2.38 -13.04
CA LEU A 246 -52.24 1.52 -13.18
C LEU A 246 -51.10 2.28 -13.85
N TYR A 247 -49.91 2.13 -13.31
CA TYR A 247 -48.70 2.72 -13.87
C TYR A 247 -47.75 1.61 -14.30
N THR A 248 -47.34 1.65 -15.56
CA THR A 248 -46.31 0.75 -16.08
C THR A 248 -45.02 1.52 -16.33
N SER A 249 -43.90 0.93 -15.93
CA SER A 249 -42.59 1.53 -16.11
C SER A 249 -41.56 0.49 -16.50
N ARG A 250 -40.45 0.96 -17.09
CA ARG A 250 -39.30 0.10 -17.36
C ARG A 250 -38.66 -0.27 -16.03
N ARG A 251 -38.33 -1.54 -15.86
CA ARG A 251 -37.49 -1.97 -14.74
C ARG A 251 -36.07 -1.43 -14.96
N HIS A 252 -35.54 -0.76 -13.94
CA HIS A 252 -34.16 -0.23 -13.90
C HIS A 252 -33.24 -1.18 -13.12
#